data_AF-A0AAV5GIT5-F1
#
_entry.id   AF-A0AAV5GIT5-F1
#
_cell.length_a   1.000
_cell.length_b   1.000
_cell.length_c   1.000
_cell.angle_alpha   90.00
_cell.angle_beta   90.00
_cell.angle_gamma   90.00
#
_symmetry.space_group_name_H-M   'P 1'
#
loop_
_entity.id
_entity.type
_entity.pdbx_description
1 polymer ?
#
loop_
_entity_poly.entity_id
_entity_poly.type
_entity_poly.pdbx_seq_one_letter_code
_entity_poly.pdbx_strand_id
1 'polypeptide(L)'
;MLSRFLNFIQRGPPPVRGPVKSATPAKEPSTAPSSLPEPGKAPHNPLVDLALEDFLAKQAGTAWQRLLDNVHPEGSSPGCVVASPSKALPDYWYEWTRDSAVVERAIVHRFMREGGAQDWKRLEEYVEASRIMQHKETVLGGFENGGLGEVKYHVNHEPFTGDWGRPQADGPGSRIITLGTLALHLLSSGDESKIDYVKRSLYPGAPEGGEKTGVLKGDLEYVATHWRMKGFDLWEEVSGRHFYTLLTLRTALFLGARLVSHPALAAAAPDSTTASARYIAAADLITPYLTRFWDDERAIMRVTIEHGKEDGAVGTYAGTADGEHVGTQVKREKEKEEQATSGDAGESDYDERHGKSSELDVAVVLAVLHAGRESSWARLTTSHDAVRDSDRPFETAEKVLSTLAHLVEAMADIYPLNEGRRAGGKKSAVALGRYPEDKYDGVGMTIAHPWYLACAGAAEFLYVLVEDVASLAETNAQTRSTLVVTPILHSALTSLLPALASPLPSPGSVLHASDPVYPELLHALFELADGFLGVIQEYVGVDGALSEQFERTGAPRGSEWHEGGVLEDSKKDPRTGAHVEAIGRGARHLTWSYAAFISAVEERAKAKTALEQGAVKGKQRV
;
A
#
# COMPACT_ATOMS: atom_id res chain seq x y z
N MET A 1 -23.40 -51.88 -23.01
CA MET A 1 -23.74 -50.57 -23.63
C MET A 1 -25.04 -50.55 -24.45
N LEU A 2 -25.69 -51.68 -24.78
CA LEU A 2 -26.96 -51.66 -25.53
C LEU A 2 -28.26 -51.46 -24.70
N SER A 3 -28.20 -51.56 -23.36
CA SER A 3 -29.39 -51.45 -22.49
C SER A 3 -29.78 -50.00 -22.11
N ARG A 4 -28.87 -49.03 -22.26
CA ARG A 4 -29.16 -47.61 -21.93
C ARG A 4 -29.76 -46.81 -23.10
N PHE A 5 -29.67 -47.32 -24.33
CA PHE A 5 -30.19 -46.63 -25.52
C PHE A 5 -31.71 -46.87 -25.74
N LEU A 6 -32.25 -48.02 -25.29
CA LEU A 6 -33.69 -48.32 -25.42
C LEU A 6 -34.57 -47.58 -24.40
N ASN A 7 -34.05 -47.13 -23.27
CA ASN A 7 -34.84 -46.41 -22.25
C ASN A 7 -35.10 -44.93 -22.59
N PHE A 8 -34.40 -44.36 -23.58
CA PHE A 8 -34.58 -42.96 -23.99
C PHE A 8 -35.74 -42.78 -24.99
N ILE A 9 -36.09 -43.81 -25.76
CA ILE A 9 -37.11 -43.72 -26.82
C ILE A 9 -38.55 -43.85 -26.27
N GLN A 10 -38.74 -44.42 -25.07
CA GLN A 10 -40.09 -44.71 -24.54
C GLN A 10 -40.72 -43.64 -23.62
N ARG A 11 -39.98 -42.61 -23.16
CA ARG A 11 -40.51 -41.68 -22.13
C ARG A 11 -40.73 -40.24 -22.56
N GLY A 12 -40.29 -39.84 -23.76
CA GLY A 12 -40.41 -38.46 -24.23
C GLY A 12 -39.70 -37.44 -23.33
N PRO A 13 -39.49 -36.19 -23.79
CA PRO A 13 -39.01 -35.13 -22.91
C PRO A 13 -40.09 -34.73 -21.89
N PRO A 14 -39.72 -34.45 -20.63
CA PRO A 14 -40.67 -33.94 -19.63
C PRO A 14 -41.23 -32.56 -20.05
N PRO A 15 -42.47 -32.22 -19.67
CA PRO A 15 -43.11 -30.98 -20.09
C PRO A 15 -42.42 -29.74 -19.50
N VAL A 16 -42.25 -28.73 -20.34
CA VAL A 16 -41.77 -27.38 -19.98
C VAL A 16 -42.75 -26.77 -18.96
N ARG A 17 -42.26 -26.52 -17.73
CA ARG A 17 -43.00 -25.72 -16.75
C ARG A 17 -42.92 -24.25 -17.18
N GLY A 18 -44.09 -23.62 -17.32
CA GLY A 18 -44.24 -22.18 -17.56
C GLY A 18 -43.69 -21.32 -16.41
N PRO A 19 -43.68 -19.98 -16.58
CA PRO A 19 -43.00 -19.07 -15.66
C PRO A 19 -43.59 -19.17 -14.25
N VAL A 20 -42.73 -19.57 -13.30
CA VAL A 20 -43.04 -19.59 -11.88
C VAL A 20 -43.08 -18.15 -11.40
N LYS A 21 -44.26 -17.67 -10.99
CA LYS A 21 -44.38 -16.44 -10.19
C LYS A 21 -43.59 -16.64 -8.90
N SER A 22 -42.62 -15.78 -8.63
CA SER A 22 -41.87 -15.76 -7.37
C SER A 22 -42.83 -15.44 -6.22
N ALA A 23 -43.24 -16.49 -5.51
CA ALA A 23 -43.80 -16.33 -4.18
C ALA A 23 -42.62 -16.09 -3.24
N THR A 24 -42.60 -14.94 -2.57
CA THR A 24 -41.69 -14.63 -1.47
C THR A 24 -41.83 -15.74 -0.42
N PRO A 25 -40.75 -16.42 0.00
CA PRO A 25 -40.87 -17.39 1.06
C PRO A 25 -41.19 -16.64 2.36
N ALA A 26 -42.23 -17.08 3.07
CA ALA A 26 -42.51 -16.62 4.41
C ALA A 26 -41.30 -16.95 5.30
N LYS A 27 -40.70 -15.94 5.94
CA LYS A 27 -39.68 -16.10 6.98
C LYS A 27 -40.25 -17.01 8.07
N GLU A 28 -39.69 -18.21 8.23
CA GLU A 28 -39.78 -18.91 9.50
C GLU A 28 -39.18 -18.00 10.59
N PRO A 29 -39.78 -17.92 11.79
CA PRO A 29 -39.21 -17.13 12.87
C PRO A 29 -37.90 -17.80 13.31
N SER A 30 -36.79 -17.22 12.87
CA SER A 30 -35.45 -17.53 13.34
C SER A 30 -35.41 -17.41 14.87
N THR A 31 -35.20 -18.52 15.57
CA THR A 31 -34.84 -18.54 17.00
C THR A 31 -33.36 -18.20 17.17
N ALA A 32 -32.87 -17.15 16.50
CA ALA A 32 -31.53 -16.65 16.75
C ALA A 32 -31.44 -16.14 18.20
N PRO A 33 -30.39 -16.49 18.95
CA PRO A 33 -30.20 -16.00 20.31
C PRO A 33 -30.23 -14.47 20.34
N SER A 34 -30.78 -13.89 21.40
CA SER A 34 -31.00 -12.43 21.54
C SER A 34 -29.71 -11.63 21.75
N SER A 35 -28.60 -12.28 22.06
CA SER A 35 -27.29 -11.67 22.30
C SER A 35 -26.17 -12.66 21.94
N LEU A 36 -25.07 -12.16 21.36
CA LEU A 36 -23.86 -12.96 21.20
C LEU A 36 -23.39 -13.43 22.59
N PRO A 37 -22.77 -14.61 22.70
CA PRO A 37 -22.09 -14.99 23.92
C PRO A 37 -21.08 -13.91 24.31
N GLU A 38 -21.00 -13.57 25.60
CA GLU A 38 -19.99 -12.63 26.08
C GLU A 38 -18.60 -13.10 25.63
N PRO A 39 -17.78 -12.21 25.05
CA PRO A 39 -16.43 -12.56 24.62
C PRO A 39 -15.60 -13.00 25.83
N GLY A 40 -14.77 -14.02 25.64
CA GLY A 40 -13.72 -14.32 26.61
C GLY A 40 -12.72 -13.16 26.68
N LYS A 41 -12.31 -12.76 27.88
CA LYS A 41 -11.27 -11.73 28.05
C LYS A 41 -9.97 -12.17 27.39
N ALA A 42 -9.38 -11.29 26.58
CA ALA A 42 -8.04 -11.51 26.05
C ALA A 42 -7.04 -11.62 27.22
N PRO A 43 -6.09 -12.57 27.16
CA PRO A 43 -5.00 -12.59 28.11
C PRO A 43 -4.14 -11.31 27.97
N HIS A 44 -3.43 -10.95 29.03
CA HIS A 44 -2.46 -9.86 28.99
C HIS A 44 -1.42 -10.11 27.90
N ASN A 45 -1.08 -9.07 27.15
CA ASN A 45 -0.09 -9.15 26.08
C ASN A 45 1.31 -8.82 26.62
N PRO A 46 2.22 -9.79 26.81
CA PRO A 46 3.55 -9.50 27.35
C PRO A 46 4.43 -8.67 26.40
N LEU A 47 4.04 -8.49 25.12
CA LEU A 47 4.79 -7.68 24.16
C LEU A 47 4.71 -6.18 24.48
N VAL A 48 3.63 -5.73 25.12
CA VAL A 48 3.45 -4.30 25.45
C VAL A 48 4.34 -3.84 26.61
N ASP A 49 4.87 -4.78 27.40
CA ASP A 49 5.72 -4.49 28.56
C ASP A 49 7.22 -4.45 28.21
N LEU A 50 7.58 -4.87 27.00
CA LEU A 50 8.97 -4.91 26.56
C LEU A 50 9.51 -3.49 26.35
N ALA A 51 10.83 -3.31 26.52
CA ALA A 51 11.48 -2.15 25.94
C ALA A 51 11.30 -2.19 24.41
N LEU A 52 11.19 -1.02 23.77
CA LEU A 52 10.91 -0.94 22.33
C LEU A 52 11.91 -1.77 21.51
N GLU A 53 13.21 -1.66 21.81
CA GLU A 53 14.25 -2.46 21.12
C GLU A 53 14.00 -3.98 21.22
N ASP A 54 13.64 -4.48 22.41
CA ASP A 54 13.36 -5.91 22.64
C ASP A 54 12.06 -6.34 21.92
N PHE A 55 11.05 -5.46 21.93
CA PHE A 55 9.82 -5.67 21.18
C PHE A 55 10.10 -5.78 19.68
N LEU A 56 10.85 -4.82 19.10
CA LEU A 56 11.14 -4.81 17.68
C LEU A 56 11.93 -6.04 17.25
N ALA A 57 12.94 -6.44 18.03
CA ALA A 57 13.71 -7.66 17.75
C ALA A 57 12.83 -8.91 17.73
N LYS A 58 11.92 -9.06 18.70
CA LYS A 58 11.00 -10.19 18.79
C LYS A 58 9.90 -10.15 17.72
N GLN A 59 9.30 -8.98 17.52
CA GLN A 59 8.20 -8.78 16.60
C GLN A 59 8.67 -8.88 15.15
N ALA A 60 9.91 -8.51 14.81
CA ALA A 60 10.44 -8.67 13.46
C ALA A 60 10.44 -10.15 13.01
N GLY A 61 10.91 -11.06 13.87
CA GLY A 61 10.85 -12.50 13.57
C GLY A 61 9.41 -13.02 13.48
N THR A 62 8.53 -12.54 14.35
CA THR A 62 7.11 -12.91 14.33
C THR A 62 6.42 -12.41 13.07
N ALA A 63 6.61 -11.14 12.72
CA ALA A 63 6.04 -10.50 11.54
C ALA A 63 6.53 -11.18 10.26
N TRP A 64 7.82 -11.54 10.19
CA TRP A 64 8.35 -12.28 9.04
C TRP A 64 7.68 -13.64 8.87
N GLN A 65 7.53 -14.40 9.96
CA GLN A 65 6.83 -15.68 9.91
C GLN A 65 5.37 -15.51 9.48
N ARG A 66 4.65 -14.53 10.05
CA ARG A 66 3.24 -14.28 9.73
C ARG A 66 3.03 -13.77 8.30
N LEU A 67 3.98 -13.01 7.76
CA LEU A 67 4.00 -12.65 6.34
C LEU A 67 4.10 -13.91 5.49
N LEU A 68 5.06 -14.79 5.78
CA LEU A 68 5.26 -16.03 5.03
C LEU A 68 4.10 -17.03 5.19
N ASP A 69 3.39 -17.03 6.32
CA ASP A 69 2.20 -17.85 6.53
C ASP A 69 1.09 -17.52 5.50
N ASN A 70 1.10 -16.31 4.92
CA ASN A 70 0.16 -15.86 3.89
C ASN A 70 0.74 -15.91 2.46
N VAL A 71 1.96 -16.40 2.27
CA VAL A 71 2.57 -16.63 0.95
C VAL A 71 2.47 -18.11 0.63
N HIS A 72 1.61 -18.43 -0.33
CA HIS A 72 1.19 -19.78 -0.69
C HIS A 72 0.64 -20.57 0.53
N PRO A 73 -0.38 -20.04 1.24
CA PRO A 73 -1.00 -20.74 2.36
C PRO A 73 -1.73 -22.02 1.91
N GLU A 74 -2.03 -22.90 2.86
CA GLU A 74 -2.84 -24.08 2.59
C GLU A 74 -4.20 -23.69 1.98
N GLY A 75 -4.55 -24.33 0.85
CA GLY A 75 -5.79 -24.05 0.12
C GLY A 75 -5.70 -22.95 -0.93
N SER A 76 -4.51 -22.37 -1.17
CA SER A 76 -4.24 -21.51 -2.33
C SER A 76 -3.49 -22.26 -3.43
N SER A 77 -3.41 -21.65 -4.62
CA SER A 77 -2.49 -22.07 -5.68
C SER A 77 -1.05 -21.63 -5.37
N PRO A 78 -0.02 -22.28 -5.96
CA PRO A 78 1.36 -21.85 -5.83
C PRO A 78 1.58 -20.42 -6.26
N GLY A 79 2.42 -19.70 -5.51
CA GLY A 79 2.75 -18.30 -5.74
C GLY A 79 1.67 -17.30 -5.36
N CYS A 80 0.52 -17.76 -4.85
CA CYS A 80 -0.54 -16.89 -4.35
C CYS A 80 -0.11 -16.18 -3.08
N VAL A 81 -0.26 -14.86 -3.03
CA VAL A 81 -0.15 -14.09 -1.78
C VAL A 81 -1.54 -13.64 -1.36
N VAL A 82 -2.06 -14.19 -0.27
CA VAL A 82 -3.37 -13.78 0.24
C VAL A 82 -3.24 -12.45 0.99
N ALA A 83 -4.21 -11.55 0.85
CA ALA A 83 -4.24 -10.31 1.63
C ALA A 83 -4.39 -10.61 3.13
N SER A 84 -5.25 -11.57 3.48
CA SER A 84 -5.45 -12.04 4.86
C SER A 84 -6.07 -13.44 4.88
N PRO A 85 -5.86 -14.23 5.95
CA PRO A 85 -6.59 -15.48 6.21
C PRO A 85 -8.05 -15.27 6.64
N SER A 86 -8.58 -14.04 6.58
CA SER A 86 -9.97 -13.74 6.92
C SER A 86 -10.90 -14.13 5.78
N LYS A 87 -11.94 -14.91 6.08
CA LYS A 87 -12.91 -15.43 5.09
C LYS A 87 -14.32 -14.87 5.29
N ALA A 88 -14.51 -14.06 6.33
CA ALA A 88 -15.77 -13.40 6.62
C ALA A 88 -15.53 -12.24 7.61
N LEU A 89 -16.24 -11.14 7.39
CA LEU A 89 -16.24 -9.96 8.25
C LEU A 89 -14.83 -9.49 8.67
N PRO A 90 -13.98 -9.06 7.71
CA PRO A 90 -14.20 -9.03 6.25
C PRO A 90 -13.72 -10.32 5.54
N ASP A 91 -14.19 -10.57 4.31
CA ASP A 91 -13.63 -11.63 3.45
C ASP A 91 -12.48 -11.09 2.60
N TYR A 92 -11.25 -11.33 3.08
CA TYR A 92 -10.00 -10.91 2.43
C TYR A 92 -9.21 -12.12 1.93
N TRP A 93 -9.86 -13.28 1.78
CA TRP A 93 -9.27 -14.49 1.24
C TRP A 93 -9.19 -14.44 -0.29
N TYR A 94 -8.44 -13.46 -0.77
CA TYR A 94 -8.18 -13.17 -2.17
C TYR A 94 -6.74 -12.69 -2.33
N GLU A 95 -6.30 -12.66 -3.58
CA GLU A 95 -5.00 -12.16 -3.99
C GLU A 95 -5.17 -10.83 -4.74
N TRP A 96 -4.66 -9.74 -4.17
CA TRP A 96 -4.62 -8.44 -4.82
C TRP A 96 -3.28 -8.23 -5.51
N THR A 97 -3.30 -7.71 -6.74
CA THR A 97 -2.06 -7.48 -7.50
C THR A 97 -1.11 -6.52 -6.76
N ARG A 98 -1.65 -5.46 -6.13
CA ARG A 98 -0.88 -4.50 -5.32
C ARG A 98 -0.26 -5.16 -4.10
N ASP A 99 -1.08 -5.81 -3.28
CA ASP A 99 -0.69 -6.42 -2.01
C ASP A 99 0.39 -7.48 -2.23
N SER A 100 0.20 -8.39 -3.19
CA SER A 100 1.20 -9.39 -3.56
C SER A 100 2.53 -8.74 -3.93
N ALA A 101 2.50 -7.71 -4.77
CA ALA A 101 3.72 -7.03 -5.20
C ALA A 101 4.46 -6.32 -4.05
N VAL A 102 3.72 -5.66 -3.15
CA VAL A 102 4.31 -4.98 -1.98
C VAL A 102 4.89 -5.98 -0.97
N VAL A 103 4.21 -7.10 -0.73
CA VAL A 103 4.68 -8.19 0.14
C VAL A 103 5.92 -8.86 -0.44
N GLU A 104 5.88 -9.22 -1.72
CA GLU A 104 6.99 -9.85 -2.42
C GLU A 104 8.21 -8.94 -2.50
N ARG A 105 8.05 -7.61 -2.40
CA ARG A 105 9.18 -6.68 -2.29
C ARG A 105 10.03 -6.94 -1.04
N ALA A 106 9.42 -7.30 0.09
CA ALA A 106 10.16 -7.67 1.29
C ALA A 106 10.98 -8.95 1.07
N ILE A 107 10.42 -9.93 0.37
CA ILE A 107 11.09 -11.19 0.01
C ILE A 107 12.23 -10.94 -0.99
N VAL A 108 12.00 -10.12 -2.01
CA VAL A 108 13.03 -9.67 -2.97
C VAL A 108 14.19 -9.01 -2.23
N HIS A 109 13.92 -8.05 -1.34
CA HIS A 109 14.98 -7.37 -0.58
C HIS A 109 15.78 -8.32 0.30
N ARG A 110 15.12 -9.28 0.98
CA ARG A 110 15.84 -10.31 1.75
C ARG A 110 16.68 -11.20 0.85
N PHE A 111 16.12 -11.68 -0.26
CA PHE A 111 16.83 -12.50 -1.23
C PHE A 111 18.07 -11.79 -1.80
N MET A 112 17.97 -10.50 -2.11
CA MET A 112 19.11 -9.71 -2.61
C MET A 112 20.26 -9.62 -1.60
N ARG A 113 19.96 -9.63 -0.30
CA ARG A 113 20.96 -9.58 0.78
C ARG A 113 21.54 -10.97 1.10
N GLU A 114 20.70 -12.00 1.09
CA GLU A 114 21.03 -13.31 1.68
C GLU A 114 21.19 -14.44 0.66
N GLY A 115 20.60 -14.31 -0.54
CA GLY A 115 20.64 -15.33 -1.59
C GLY A 115 19.93 -16.65 -1.24
N GLY A 116 18.97 -16.62 -0.31
CA GLY A 116 18.32 -17.81 0.23
C GLY A 116 17.50 -18.60 -0.80
N ALA A 117 17.75 -19.91 -0.91
CA ALA A 117 17.06 -20.80 -1.87
C ALA A 117 15.54 -20.90 -1.64
N GLN A 118 15.09 -20.77 -0.38
CA GLN A 118 13.67 -20.77 -0.06
C GLN A 118 12.95 -19.49 -0.51
N ASP A 119 13.63 -18.35 -0.49
CA ASP A 119 13.08 -17.10 -1.03
C ASP A 119 13.05 -17.16 -2.55
N TRP A 120 14.13 -17.67 -3.16
CA TRP A 120 14.18 -17.89 -4.60
C TRP A 120 13.00 -18.75 -5.09
N LYS A 121 12.74 -19.87 -4.43
CA LYS A 121 11.61 -20.75 -4.79
C LYS A 121 10.26 -20.00 -4.74
N ARG A 122 10.03 -19.18 -3.70
CA ARG A 122 8.80 -18.38 -3.57
C ARG A 122 8.67 -17.36 -4.69
N LEU A 123 9.77 -16.66 -4.99
CA LEU A 123 9.82 -15.69 -6.07
C LEU A 123 9.54 -16.35 -7.43
N GLU A 124 10.05 -17.56 -7.68
CA GLU A 124 9.73 -18.32 -8.90
C GLU A 124 8.24 -18.68 -8.98
N GLU A 125 7.65 -19.13 -7.87
CA GLU A 125 6.21 -19.43 -7.80
C GLU A 125 5.37 -18.16 -8.04
N TYR A 126 5.74 -17.02 -7.44
CA TYR A 126 5.05 -15.73 -7.64
C TYR A 126 5.16 -15.19 -9.07
N VAL A 127 6.32 -15.34 -9.72
CA VAL A 127 6.51 -14.97 -11.13
C VAL A 127 5.57 -15.81 -12.01
N GLU A 128 5.45 -17.10 -11.75
CA GLU A 128 4.54 -17.97 -12.50
C GLU A 128 3.06 -17.65 -12.22
N ALA A 129 2.68 -17.41 -10.97
CA ALA A 129 1.33 -16.98 -10.59
C ALA A 129 0.95 -15.67 -11.29
N SER A 130 1.84 -14.68 -11.28
CA SER A 130 1.66 -13.42 -11.99
C SER A 130 1.47 -13.61 -13.49
N ARG A 131 2.26 -14.49 -14.12
CA ARG A 131 2.11 -14.83 -15.52
C ARG A 131 0.74 -15.47 -15.80
N ILE A 132 0.29 -16.40 -14.96
CA ILE A 132 -1.04 -17.03 -15.09
C ILE A 132 -2.13 -15.96 -15.03
N MET A 133 -2.12 -15.10 -14.00
CA MET A 133 -3.12 -14.05 -13.79
C MET A 133 -3.18 -13.05 -14.95
N GLN A 134 -2.02 -12.62 -15.48
CA GLN A 134 -1.96 -11.71 -16.63
C GLN A 134 -2.65 -12.27 -17.89
N HIS A 135 -2.72 -13.59 -18.04
CA HIS A 135 -3.29 -14.25 -19.22
C HIS A 135 -4.74 -14.72 -19.02
N LYS A 136 -5.38 -14.36 -17.90
CA LYS A 136 -6.79 -14.61 -17.67
C LYS A 136 -7.65 -13.57 -18.39
N GLU A 137 -8.83 -13.99 -18.84
CA GLU A 137 -9.89 -13.06 -19.26
C GLU A 137 -10.61 -12.55 -18.01
N THR A 138 -10.47 -11.26 -17.72
CA THR A 138 -11.08 -10.59 -16.56
C THR A 138 -12.29 -9.76 -16.97
N VAL A 139 -12.91 -9.05 -16.03
CA VAL A 139 -14.00 -8.11 -16.32
C VAL A 139 -13.53 -6.95 -17.20
N LEU A 140 -12.24 -6.61 -17.14
CA LEU A 140 -11.61 -5.53 -17.90
C LEU A 140 -11.06 -5.99 -19.26
N GLY A 141 -11.12 -7.29 -19.57
CA GLY A 141 -10.55 -7.91 -20.76
C GLY A 141 -9.43 -8.90 -20.44
N GLY A 142 -8.69 -9.33 -21.46
CA GLY A 142 -7.51 -10.19 -21.37
C GLY A 142 -6.19 -9.43 -21.50
N PHE A 143 -5.13 -10.18 -21.81
CA PHE A 143 -3.74 -9.70 -21.81
C PHE A 143 -3.49 -8.44 -22.68
N GLU A 144 -4.12 -8.36 -23.86
CA GLU A 144 -3.85 -7.28 -24.84
C GLU A 144 -4.81 -6.08 -24.75
N ASN A 145 -5.95 -6.22 -24.05
CA ASN A 145 -7.07 -5.27 -24.14
C ASN A 145 -7.60 -4.78 -22.79
N GLY A 146 -6.81 -4.89 -21.71
CA GLY A 146 -7.07 -4.19 -20.44
C GLY A 146 -7.04 -5.05 -19.18
N GLY A 147 -7.00 -6.38 -19.31
CA GLY A 147 -7.13 -7.33 -18.19
C GLY A 147 -6.08 -7.17 -17.09
N LEU A 148 -4.91 -6.62 -17.40
CA LEU A 148 -3.84 -6.38 -16.44
C LEU A 148 -4.21 -5.32 -15.39
N GLY A 149 -5.24 -4.50 -15.64
CA GLY A 149 -5.77 -3.55 -14.66
C GLY A 149 -6.67 -4.18 -13.58
N GLU A 150 -6.88 -5.50 -13.62
CA GLU A 150 -7.72 -6.19 -12.64
C GLU A 150 -7.09 -6.16 -11.25
N VAL A 151 -7.96 -5.93 -10.28
CA VAL A 151 -7.57 -5.54 -8.93
C VAL A 151 -7.19 -6.74 -8.10
N LYS A 152 -8.06 -7.76 -8.12
CA LYS A 152 -7.94 -8.96 -7.29
C LYS A 152 -8.42 -10.22 -8.01
N TYR A 153 -7.92 -11.34 -7.53
CA TYR A 153 -8.19 -12.69 -8.00
C TYR A 153 -8.58 -13.57 -6.81
N HIS A 154 -9.30 -14.65 -7.07
CA HIS A 154 -9.43 -15.73 -6.09
C HIS A 154 -8.06 -16.37 -5.82
N VAL A 155 -7.89 -16.98 -4.64
CA VAL A 155 -6.61 -17.59 -4.23
C VAL A 155 -6.11 -18.75 -5.12
N ASN A 156 -6.92 -19.14 -6.10
CA ASN A 156 -6.59 -20.14 -7.11
C ASN A 156 -6.18 -19.52 -8.46
N HIS A 157 -5.97 -18.21 -8.52
CA HIS A 157 -5.63 -17.40 -9.70
C HIS A 157 -6.79 -17.17 -10.69
N GLU A 158 -8.03 -17.55 -10.34
CA GLU A 158 -9.19 -17.23 -11.16
C GLU A 158 -9.64 -15.77 -10.95
N PRO A 159 -10.04 -15.04 -12.01
CA PRO A 159 -10.51 -13.67 -11.89
C PRO A 159 -11.73 -13.54 -10.97
N PHE A 160 -11.73 -12.50 -10.13
CA PHE A 160 -12.92 -12.13 -9.39
C PHE A 160 -13.90 -11.39 -10.31
N THR A 161 -15.10 -11.94 -10.49
CA THR A 161 -16.09 -11.43 -11.46
C THR A 161 -17.20 -10.58 -10.85
N GLY A 162 -17.21 -10.42 -9.52
CA GLY A 162 -18.20 -9.58 -8.82
C GLY A 162 -17.96 -8.08 -8.99
N ASP A 163 -18.91 -7.27 -8.53
CA ASP A 163 -18.77 -5.82 -8.51
C ASP A 163 -17.59 -5.38 -7.63
N TRP A 164 -16.81 -4.41 -8.12
CA TRP A 164 -15.60 -3.93 -7.44
C TRP A 164 -15.13 -2.59 -8.02
N GLY A 165 -14.33 -1.85 -7.25
CA GLY A 165 -13.68 -0.62 -7.70
C GLY A 165 -12.51 -0.89 -8.64
N ARG A 166 -12.79 -1.11 -9.92
CA ARG A 166 -11.82 -1.40 -10.98
C ARG A 166 -11.87 -0.37 -12.13
N PRO A 167 -10.77 -0.11 -12.85
CA PRO A 167 -9.43 -0.72 -12.72
C PRO A 167 -8.56 -0.06 -11.63
N GLN A 168 -7.45 -0.73 -11.27
CA GLN A 168 -6.39 -0.17 -10.40
C GLN A 168 -5.01 -0.41 -11.03
N ALA A 169 -4.51 0.59 -11.75
CA ALA A 169 -3.26 0.47 -12.51
C ALA A 169 -2.00 0.41 -11.64
N ASP A 170 -2.07 0.78 -10.36
CA ASP A 170 -0.96 0.71 -9.42
C ASP A 170 -0.54 -0.73 -9.10
N GLY A 171 -1.40 -1.73 -9.31
CA GLY A 171 -1.06 -3.14 -9.22
C GLY A 171 0.09 -3.53 -10.18
N PRO A 172 -0.11 -3.45 -11.51
CA PRO A 172 0.97 -3.63 -12.49
C PRO A 172 2.20 -2.77 -12.23
N GLY A 173 2.01 -1.50 -11.84
CA GLY A 173 3.13 -0.62 -11.47
C GLY A 173 3.97 -1.18 -10.31
N SER A 174 3.31 -1.63 -9.25
CA SER A 174 3.95 -2.23 -8.08
C SER A 174 4.67 -3.53 -8.44
N ARG A 175 4.06 -4.38 -9.27
CA ARG A 175 4.66 -5.63 -9.75
C ARG A 175 5.91 -5.37 -10.59
N ILE A 176 5.90 -4.34 -11.45
CA ILE A 176 7.11 -3.90 -12.17
C ILE A 176 8.20 -3.45 -11.20
N ILE A 177 7.87 -2.65 -10.19
CA ILE A 177 8.87 -2.17 -9.22
C ILE A 177 9.52 -3.34 -8.49
N THR A 178 8.73 -4.29 -8.00
CA THR A 178 9.23 -5.45 -7.25
C THR A 178 10.04 -6.39 -8.14
N LEU A 179 9.46 -6.89 -9.25
CA LEU A 179 10.12 -7.87 -10.10
C LEU A 179 11.21 -7.25 -10.99
N GLY A 180 11.11 -5.96 -11.33
CA GLY A 180 12.14 -5.24 -12.06
C GLY A 180 13.40 -5.01 -11.23
N THR A 181 13.23 -4.78 -9.92
CA THR A 181 14.34 -4.71 -8.97
C THR A 181 15.05 -6.06 -8.86
N LEU A 182 14.28 -7.15 -8.72
CA LEU A 182 14.82 -8.51 -8.77
C LEU A 182 15.56 -8.77 -10.09
N ALA A 183 14.95 -8.45 -11.23
CA ALA A 183 15.55 -8.67 -12.55
C ALA A 183 16.90 -7.93 -12.69
N LEU A 184 16.97 -6.66 -12.30
CA LEU A 184 18.22 -5.89 -12.34
C LEU A 184 19.30 -6.50 -11.42
N HIS A 185 18.93 -6.97 -10.22
CA HIS A 185 19.86 -7.67 -9.34
C HIS A 185 20.40 -8.96 -9.97
N LEU A 186 19.52 -9.79 -10.53
CA LEU A 186 19.89 -11.04 -11.21
C LEU A 186 20.80 -10.77 -12.41
N LEU A 187 20.50 -9.78 -13.24
CA LEU A 187 21.32 -9.39 -14.39
C LEU A 187 22.70 -8.86 -13.97
N SER A 188 22.76 -8.11 -12.86
CA SER A 188 24.00 -7.52 -12.35
C SER A 188 24.93 -8.55 -11.72
N SER A 189 24.43 -9.76 -11.41
CA SER A 189 25.24 -10.83 -10.83
C SER A 189 26.28 -11.42 -11.81
N GLY A 190 26.06 -11.28 -13.12
CA GLY A 190 26.90 -11.89 -14.16
C GLY A 190 26.74 -13.42 -14.29
N ASP A 191 25.86 -14.03 -13.51
CA ASP A 191 25.55 -15.47 -13.60
C ASP A 191 24.64 -15.75 -14.79
N GLU A 192 25.14 -16.54 -15.75
CA GLU A 192 24.43 -16.87 -16.98
C GLU A 192 23.08 -17.55 -16.74
N SER A 193 22.94 -18.38 -15.69
CA SER A 193 21.67 -19.04 -15.36
C SER A 193 20.61 -18.04 -14.89
N LYS A 194 21.03 -17.02 -14.12
CA LYS A 194 20.16 -15.94 -13.65
C LYS A 194 19.79 -14.98 -14.79
N ILE A 195 20.75 -14.66 -15.65
CA ILE A 195 20.51 -13.85 -16.84
C ILE A 195 19.52 -14.56 -17.79
N ASP A 196 19.70 -15.85 -18.00
CA ASP A 196 18.81 -16.68 -18.80
C ASP A 196 17.40 -16.76 -18.20
N TYR A 197 17.28 -16.93 -16.88
CA TYR A 197 15.99 -16.86 -16.18
C TYR A 197 15.27 -15.52 -16.44
N VAL A 198 15.97 -14.39 -16.32
CA VAL A 198 15.39 -13.07 -16.60
C VAL A 198 14.87 -13.01 -18.04
N LYS A 199 15.67 -13.46 -19.02
CA LYS A 199 15.30 -13.46 -20.44
C LYS A 199 14.08 -14.32 -20.74
N ARG A 200 13.96 -15.48 -20.08
CA ARG A 200 12.88 -16.46 -20.30
C ARG A 200 11.59 -16.14 -19.56
N SER A 201 11.67 -15.67 -18.31
CA SER A 201 10.50 -15.56 -17.42
C SER A 201 10.05 -14.11 -17.15
N LEU A 202 10.98 -13.15 -17.16
CA LEU A 202 10.69 -11.77 -16.74
C LEU A 202 10.63 -10.80 -17.92
N TYR A 203 11.72 -10.66 -18.68
CA TYR A 203 11.81 -9.76 -19.83
C TYR A 203 12.86 -10.22 -20.85
N PRO A 204 12.54 -10.34 -22.16
CA PRO A 204 11.23 -10.11 -22.78
C PRO A 204 10.23 -11.25 -22.56
N GLY A 205 10.71 -12.39 -22.06
CA GLY A 205 9.95 -13.62 -21.85
C GLY A 205 9.68 -14.37 -23.14
N ALA A 206 10.73 -14.90 -23.76
CA ALA A 206 10.65 -15.63 -25.02
C ALA A 206 10.95 -17.14 -24.78
N PRO A 207 9.98 -17.94 -24.33
CA PRO A 207 10.12 -19.40 -24.37
C PRO A 207 10.23 -19.86 -25.84
N GLU A 208 11.02 -20.91 -26.11
CA GLU A 208 11.15 -21.47 -27.45
C GLU A 208 9.76 -21.81 -28.05
N GLY A 209 9.38 -21.13 -29.13
CA GLY A 209 8.15 -21.38 -29.88
C GLY A 209 6.87 -20.66 -29.41
N GLY A 210 6.94 -19.67 -28.50
CA GLY A 210 5.79 -18.91 -28.01
C GLY A 210 5.84 -17.39 -28.23
N GLU A 211 4.75 -16.69 -27.90
CA GLU A 211 4.69 -15.22 -27.85
C GLU A 211 5.59 -14.66 -26.73
N LYS A 212 6.15 -13.45 -26.93
CA LYS A 212 6.94 -12.75 -25.90
C LYS A 212 6.02 -12.38 -24.72
N THR A 213 6.05 -13.16 -23.64
CA THR A 213 5.04 -13.18 -22.55
C THR A 213 5.65 -13.04 -21.16
N GLY A 214 6.82 -12.41 -21.05
CA GLY A 214 7.47 -12.16 -19.76
C GLY A 214 6.64 -11.24 -18.88
N VAL A 215 6.57 -11.52 -17.58
CA VAL A 215 5.69 -10.80 -16.65
C VAL A 215 5.91 -9.28 -16.70
N LEU A 216 7.19 -8.87 -16.69
CA LEU A 216 7.55 -7.46 -16.75
C LEU A 216 7.25 -6.84 -18.11
N LYS A 217 7.35 -7.61 -19.20
CA LYS A 217 7.01 -7.10 -20.54
C LYS A 217 5.53 -6.75 -20.63
N GLY A 218 4.66 -7.64 -20.17
CA GLY A 218 3.20 -7.41 -20.16
C GLY A 218 2.83 -6.16 -19.37
N ASP A 219 3.27 -6.07 -18.11
CA ASP A 219 2.96 -4.91 -17.28
C ASP A 219 3.54 -3.61 -17.84
N LEU A 220 4.79 -3.62 -18.34
CA LEU A 220 5.41 -2.41 -18.90
C LEU A 220 4.66 -1.89 -20.13
N GLU A 221 4.20 -2.78 -21.01
CA GLU A 221 3.40 -2.37 -22.16
C GLU A 221 2.02 -1.88 -21.75
N TYR A 222 1.37 -2.53 -20.78
CA TYR A 222 0.11 -2.07 -20.21
C TYR A 222 0.25 -0.67 -19.60
N VAL A 223 1.23 -0.44 -18.72
CA VAL A 223 1.45 0.85 -18.07
C VAL A 223 1.81 1.94 -19.08
N ALA A 224 2.70 1.65 -20.04
CA ALA A 224 3.11 2.63 -21.06
C ALA A 224 1.94 3.11 -21.94
N THR A 225 0.89 2.29 -22.09
CA THR A 225 -0.29 2.61 -22.90
C THR A 225 -1.45 3.17 -22.08
N HIS A 226 -1.66 2.66 -20.86
CA HIS A 226 -2.88 2.92 -20.08
C HIS A 226 -2.68 3.86 -18.88
N TRP A 227 -1.48 4.40 -18.63
CA TRP A 227 -1.25 5.30 -17.49
C TRP A 227 -2.19 6.52 -17.45
N ARG A 228 -2.75 6.92 -18.60
CA ARG A 228 -3.72 8.03 -18.69
C ARG A 228 -5.13 7.65 -18.24
N MET A 229 -5.45 6.38 -18.09
CA MET A 229 -6.77 5.96 -17.64
C MET A 229 -7.00 6.39 -16.19
N LYS A 230 -8.16 6.98 -15.87
CA LYS A 230 -8.58 7.12 -14.48
C LYS A 230 -8.94 5.74 -13.92
N GLY A 231 -8.60 5.50 -12.66
CA GLY A 231 -8.89 4.26 -11.98
C GLY A 231 -9.40 4.56 -10.58
N PHE A 232 -9.55 3.52 -9.78
CA PHE A 232 -9.76 3.66 -8.35
C PHE A 232 -8.42 3.85 -7.62
N ASP A 233 -8.47 4.49 -6.46
CA ASP A 233 -7.32 4.64 -5.59
C ASP A 233 -6.91 3.31 -4.94
N LEU A 234 -5.77 3.31 -4.26
CA LEU A 234 -5.25 2.14 -3.53
C LEU A 234 -6.20 1.62 -2.44
N TRP A 235 -7.16 2.45 -2.02
CA TRP A 235 -8.20 2.11 -1.04
C TRP A 235 -9.48 1.59 -1.68
N GLU A 236 -9.53 1.53 -3.02
CA GLU A 236 -10.63 0.93 -3.78
C GLU A 236 -11.95 1.72 -3.69
N GLU A 237 -11.86 3.01 -3.38
CA GLU A 237 -12.98 3.85 -2.98
C GLU A 237 -13.22 5.00 -3.94
N VAL A 238 -12.17 5.76 -4.26
CA VAL A 238 -12.26 7.01 -5.00
C VAL A 238 -11.82 6.78 -6.44
N SER A 239 -12.66 7.14 -7.41
CA SER A 239 -12.26 7.12 -8.81
C SER A 239 -11.69 8.46 -9.25
N GLY A 240 -10.53 8.44 -9.91
CA GLY A 240 -9.90 9.62 -10.49
C GLY A 240 -8.46 9.36 -10.92
N ARG A 241 -7.61 10.38 -10.76
CA ARG A 241 -6.16 10.23 -10.87
C ARG A 241 -5.56 10.39 -9.49
N HIS A 242 -4.72 9.44 -9.09
CA HIS A 242 -4.20 9.37 -7.73
C HIS A 242 -2.69 9.57 -7.72
N PHE A 243 -2.22 10.31 -6.71
CA PHE A 243 -0.78 10.58 -6.54
C PHE A 243 0.00 9.27 -6.40
N TYR A 244 -0.49 8.35 -5.55
CA TYR A 244 0.09 7.01 -5.36
C TYR A 244 0.23 6.24 -6.67
N THR A 245 -0.86 6.16 -7.43
CA THR A 245 -0.90 5.43 -8.70
C THR A 245 0.10 6.03 -9.69
N LEU A 246 -0.01 7.33 -9.98
CA LEU A 246 0.85 7.96 -11.00
C LEU A 246 2.33 7.95 -10.62
N LEU A 247 2.68 8.12 -9.35
CA LEU A 247 4.07 8.06 -8.91
C LEU A 247 4.63 6.63 -9.07
N THR A 248 3.85 5.62 -8.70
CA THR A 248 4.19 4.20 -8.89
C THR A 248 4.39 3.88 -10.38
N LEU A 249 3.48 4.33 -11.25
CA LEU A 249 3.59 4.11 -12.70
C LEU A 249 4.80 4.81 -13.31
N ARG A 250 5.09 6.05 -12.91
CA ARG A 250 6.26 6.80 -13.38
C ARG A 250 7.55 6.04 -13.03
N THR A 251 7.70 5.59 -11.79
CA THR A 251 8.92 4.85 -11.41
C THR A 251 8.98 3.50 -12.09
N ALA A 252 7.87 2.77 -12.21
CA ALA A 252 7.83 1.51 -12.93
C ALA A 252 8.35 1.66 -14.37
N LEU A 253 7.96 2.73 -15.07
CA LEU A 253 8.42 3.01 -16.43
C LEU A 253 9.92 3.36 -16.49
N PHE A 254 10.44 4.17 -15.57
CA PHE A 254 11.89 4.44 -15.51
C PHE A 254 12.70 3.20 -15.16
N LEU A 255 12.21 2.37 -14.24
CA LEU A 255 12.83 1.09 -13.90
C LEU A 255 12.83 0.15 -15.11
N GLY A 256 11.72 0.11 -15.85
CA GLY A 256 11.60 -0.62 -17.10
C GLY A 256 12.59 -0.15 -18.16
N ALA A 257 12.74 1.17 -18.34
CA ALA A 257 13.74 1.74 -19.24
C ALA A 257 15.16 1.32 -18.85
N ARG A 258 15.49 1.39 -17.55
CA ARG A 258 16.79 0.91 -17.02
C ARG A 258 16.99 -0.58 -17.27
N LEU A 259 15.96 -1.40 -17.05
CA LEU A 259 16.00 -2.84 -17.27
C LEU A 259 16.31 -3.17 -18.72
N VAL A 260 15.54 -2.63 -19.67
CA VAL A 260 15.72 -2.98 -21.09
C VAL A 260 17.04 -2.46 -21.65
N SER A 261 17.55 -1.35 -21.10
CA SER A 261 18.88 -0.81 -21.43
C SER A 261 20.04 -1.53 -20.75
N HIS A 262 19.79 -2.50 -19.86
CA HIS A 262 20.86 -3.27 -19.24
C HIS A 262 21.66 -4.05 -20.30
N PRO A 263 23.01 -4.02 -20.28
CA PRO A 263 23.83 -4.62 -21.35
C PRO A 263 23.51 -6.09 -21.65
N ALA A 264 23.25 -6.89 -20.60
CA ALA A 264 22.92 -8.30 -20.72
C ALA A 264 21.59 -8.59 -21.47
N LEU A 265 20.65 -7.63 -21.49
CA LEU A 265 19.41 -7.71 -22.27
C LEU A 265 19.54 -7.01 -23.62
N ALA A 266 20.12 -5.81 -23.66
CA ALA A 266 20.26 -5.02 -24.87
C ALA A 266 21.06 -5.74 -25.97
N ALA A 267 22.09 -6.50 -25.59
CA ALA A 267 22.89 -7.29 -26.54
C ALA A 267 22.07 -8.35 -27.31
N ALA A 268 20.96 -8.81 -26.74
CA ALA A 268 20.10 -9.86 -27.31
C ALA A 268 18.80 -9.30 -27.95
N ALA A 269 18.55 -7.98 -27.88
CA ALA A 269 17.27 -7.38 -28.24
C ALA A 269 17.46 -6.13 -29.13
N PRO A 270 17.30 -6.25 -30.46
CA PRO A 270 17.48 -5.11 -31.39
C PRO A 270 16.44 -3.99 -31.18
N ASP A 271 15.33 -4.25 -30.49
CA ASP A 271 14.26 -3.31 -30.14
C ASP A 271 14.45 -2.62 -28.77
N SER A 272 15.50 -2.95 -28.01
CA SER A 272 15.75 -2.43 -26.65
C SER A 272 15.78 -0.90 -26.59
N THR A 273 16.49 -0.23 -27.51
CA THR A 273 16.57 1.24 -27.54
C THR A 273 15.21 1.88 -27.75
N THR A 274 14.39 1.30 -28.63
CA THR A 274 13.05 1.80 -28.93
C THR A 274 12.10 1.61 -27.74
N ALA A 275 12.17 0.45 -27.08
CA ALA A 275 11.40 0.18 -25.87
C ALA A 275 11.78 1.13 -24.73
N SER A 276 13.08 1.34 -24.51
CA SER A 276 13.59 2.28 -23.49
C SER A 276 13.08 3.70 -23.73
N ALA A 277 13.20 4.20 -24.97
CA ALA A 277 12.72 5.53 -25.34
C ALA A 277 11.20 5.69 -25.15
N ARG A 278 10.42 4.65 -25.46
CA ARG A 278 8.96 4.62 -25.25
C ARG A 278 8.60 4.71 -23.76
N TYR A 279 9.26 3.94 -22.90
CA TYR A 279 8.99 3.96 -21.46
C TYR A 279 9.38 5.30 -20.83
N ILE A 280 10.55 5.85 -21.20
CA ILE A 280 10.98 7.20 -20.76
C ILE A 280 9.95 8.24 -21.19
N ALA A 281 9.54 8.25 -22.46
CA ALA A 281 8.56 9.21 -22.96
C ALA A 281 7.21 9.11 -22.21
N ALA A 282 6.75 7.89 -21.88
CA ALA A 282 5.55 7.71 -21.06
C ALA A 282 5.73 8.25 -19.63
N ALA A 283 6.87 7.98 -19.00
CA ALA A 283 7.19 8.47 -17.65
C ALA A 283 7.27 9.99 -17.59
N ASP A 284 7.89 10.61 -18.59
CA ASP A 284 8.01 12.08 -18.70
C ASP A 284 6.64 12.75 -18.81
N LEU A 285 5.69 12.14 -19.52
CA LEU A 285 4.33 12.65 -19.65
C LEU A 285 3.50 12.55 -18.36
N ILE A 286 3.91 11.74 -17.38
CA ILE A 286 3.28 11.67 -16.06
C ILE A 286 3.73 12.84 -15.17
N THR A 287 4.96 13.34 -15.34
CA THR A 287 5.55 14.39 -14.49
C THR A 287 4.66 15.64 -14.33
N PRO A 288 4.06 16.22 -15.41
CA PRO A 288 3.17 17.37 -15.27
C PRO A 288 1.85 17.08 -14.53
N TYR A 289 1.46 15.82 -14.36
CA TYR A 289 0.32 15.46 -13.52
C TYR A 289 0.71 15.42 -12.05
N LEU A 290 1.89 14.88 -11.74
CA LEU A 290 2.40 14.81 -10.36
C LEU A 290 2.56 16.21 -9.73
N THR A 291 2.92 17.23 -10.52
CA THR A 291 3.01 18.62 -10.06
C THR A 291 1.67 19.21 -9.62
N ARG A 292 0.57 18.75 -10.22
CA ARG A 292 -0.77 19.28 -9.97
C ARG A 292 -1.37 18.80 -8.66
N PHE A 293 -0.84 17.75 -8.05
CA PHE A 293 -1.36 17.27 -6.76
C PHE A 293 -1.00 18.22 -5.62
N TRP A 294 0.09 18.98 -5.74
CA TRP A 294 0.44 19.96 -4.71
C TRP A 294 -0.58 21.09 -4.65
N ASP A 295 -0.99 21.43 -3.42
CA ASP A 295 -1.80 22.60 -3.10
C ASP A 295 -0.94 23.60 -2.33
N ASP A 296 -0.58 24.71 -3.00
CA ASP A 296 0.28 25.75 -2.42
C ASP A 296 -0.38 26.52 -1.26
N GLU A 297 -1.71 26.67 -1.27
CA GLU A 297 -2.43 27.43 -0.24
C GLU A 297 -2.53 26.62 1.06
N ARG A 298 -2.86 25.34 0.93
CA ARG A 298 -2.99 24.42 2.07
C ARG A 298 -1.66 23.77 2.47
N ALA A 299 -0.63 23.88 1.65
CA ALA A 299 0.67 23.24 1.85
C ALA A 299 0.57 21.71 2.05
N ILE A 300 -0.29 21.05 1.26
CA ILE A 300 -0.48 19.60 1.27
C ILE A 300 -0.39 19.02 -0.13
N MET A 301 0.01 17.76 -0.22
CA MET A 301 -0.17 16.96 -1.42
C MET A 301 -1.59 16.41 -1.42
N ARG A 302 -2.42 16.89 -2.35
CA ARG A 302 -3.73 16.29 -2.58
C ARG A 302 -3.52 14.85 -3.06
N VAL A 303 -4.38 13.94 -2.60
CA VAL A 303 -4.27 12.53 -2.98
C VAL A 303 -4.90 12.21 -4.34
N THR A 304 -5.96 12.93 -4.72
CA THR A 304 -6.73 12.70 -5.95
C THR A 304 -6.99 13.99 -6.71
N ILE A 305 -6.85 13.95 -8.03
CA ILE A 305 -7.28 15.01 -8.95
C ILE A 305 -8.12 14.40 -10.08
N GLU A 306 -8.83 15.23 -10.82
CA GLU A 306 -9.66 14.80 -11.96
C GLU A 306 -10.59 13.64 -11.59
N HIS A 307 -11.37 13.83 -10.53
CA HIS A 307 -12.33 12.86 -10.03
C HIS A 307 -13.30 12.37 -11.13
N GLY A 308 -13.94 11.24 -10.84
CA GLY A 308 -14.86 10.57 -11.75
C GLY A 308 -14.23 9.41 -12.50
N LYS A 309 -15.09 8.65 -13.18
CA LYS A 309 -14.71 7.47 -13.99
C LYS A 309 -14.41 7.87 -15.43
N GLU A 310 -13.58 7.09 -16.12
CA GLU A 310 -13.50 7.12 -17.58
C GLU A 310 -14.76 6.47 -18.19
N ASP A 311 -15.09 6.87 -19.42
CA ASP A 311 -16.15 6.22 -20.19
C ASP A 311 -15.82 4.72 -20.38
N GLY A 312 -16.69 3.84 -19.86
CA GLY A 312 -16.53 2.39 -19.96
C GLY A 312 -15.90 1.69 -18.73
N ALA A 313 -15.52 2.42 -17.68
CA ALA A 313 -15.15 1.79 -16.41
C ALA A 313 -16.35 1.04 -15.79
N VAL A 314 -16.16 -0.24 -15.44
CA VAL A 314 -17.22 -1.12 -14.90
C VAL A 314 -17.04 -1.26 -13.40
N GLY A 315 -18.11 -1.03 -12.64
CA GLY A 315 -18.13 -1.19 -11.19
C GLY A 315 -18.91 -0.08 -10.50
N THR A 316 -19.57 -0.40 -9.39
CA THR A 316 -20.19 0.55 -8.48
C THR A 316 -19.12 1.21 -7.60
N TYR A 317 -19.39 2.42 -7.09
CA TYR A 317 -18.45 3.09 -6.19
C TYR A 317 -18.56 2.46 -4.79
N ALA A 318 -17.42 2.31 -4.11
CA ALA A 318 -17.19 1.64 -2.82
C ALA A 318 -17.07 0.10 -2.84
N GLY A 319 -15.84 -0.40 -2.87
CA GLY A 319 -15.54 -1.77 -2.45
C GLY A 319 -15.74 -1.90 -0.93
N THR A 320 -16.80 -2.57 -0.49
CA THR A 320 -16.77 -3.26 0.81
C THR A 320 -16.44 -4.72 0.57
N ALA A 321 -15.78 -5.32 1.55
CA ALA A 321 -15.06 -6.59 1.48
C ALA A 321 -15.85 -7.83 1.03
N ASP A 322 -17.18 -7.77 0.97
CA ASP A 322 -18.04 -8.92 0.71
C ASP A 322 -18.68 -8.91 -0.69
N GLY A 323 -18.54 -7.83 -1.46
CA GLY A 323 -19.20 -7.67 -2.77
C GLY A 323 -20.73 -7.59 -2.72
N GLU A 324 -21.36 -7.79 -1.54
CA GLU A 324 -22.81 -7.69 -1.34
C GLU A 324 -23.24 -6.29 -0.88
N HIS A 325 -22.37 -5.56 -0.17
CA HIS A 325 -22.67 -4.24 0.42
C HIS A 325 -21.87 -3.09 -0.20
N VAL A 326 -21.69 -3.12 -1.52
CA VAL A 326 -21.06 -2.01 -2.25
C VAL A 326 -21.68 -0.68 -1.82
N GLY A 327 -20.86 0.17 -1.20
CA GLY A 327 -21.30 1.36 -0.50
C GLY A 327 -22.21 2.24 -1.35
N THR A 328 -23.35 2.64 -0.80
CA THR A 328 -24.23 3.63 -1.41
C THR A 328 -23.45 4.92 -1.69
N GLN A 329 -23.48 5.40 -2.94
CA GLN A 329 -22.91 6.70 -3.32
C GLN A 329 -23.37 7.79 -2.36
N VAL A 330 -22.43 8.59 -1.85
CA VAL A 330 -22.74 9.77 -1.03
C VAL A 330 -23.39 10.81 -1.94
N LYS A 331 -24.68 11.06 -1.72
CA LYS A 331 -25.37 12.20 -2.35
C LYS A 331 -24.81 13.49 -1.76
N ARG A 332 -24.65 14.52 -2.60
CA ARG A 332 -24.25 15.86 -2.11
C ARG A 332 -25.24 16.30 -1.02
N GLU A 333 -24.74 16.69 0.15
CA GLU A 333 -25.58 17.33 1.17
C GLU A 333 -26.04 18.69 0.61
N LYS A 334 -27.34 18.87 0.39
CA LYS A 334 -27.88 20.17 -0.01
C LYS A 334 -27.91 21.08 1.22
N GLU A 335 -26.93 21.97 1.31
CA GLU A 335 -27.03 23.13 2.21
C GLU A 335 -28.32 23.89 1.85
N LYS A 336 -29.17 24.13 2.86
CA LYS A 336 -30.41 24.89 2.70
C LYS A 336 -30.05 26.37 2.51
N GLU A 337 -29.74 26.76 1.29
CA GLU A 337 -29.86 28.16 0.88
C GLU A 337 -30.98 28.28 -0.16
N GLU A 338 -32.05 28.97 0.24
CA GLU A 338 -33.12 29.40 -0.65
C GLU A 338 -32.55 30.38 -1.69
N GLN A 339 -32.46 29.96 -2.94
CA GLN A 339 -32.83 30.82 -4.08
C GLN A 339 -33.01 30.00 -5.37
N ALA A 340 -34.22 30.10 -5.91
CA ALA A 340 -34.60 29.51 -7.18
C ALA A 340 -33.97 30.27 -8.35
N THR A 341 -33.24 29.58 -9.20
CA THR A 341 -33.23 29.87 -10.65
C THR A 341 -32.97 28.61 -11.45
N SER A 342 -33.71 28.52 -12.55
CA SER A 342 -33.86 27.42 -13.48
C SER A 342 -32.67 27.23 -14.42
N GLY A 343 -32.32 25.97 -14.65
CA GLY A 343 -31.90 25.46 -15.95
C GLY A 343 -30.40 25.23 -16.14
N ASP A 344 -29.93 24.02 -15.85
CA ASP A 344 -29.08 23.29 -16.79
C ASP A 344 -29.27 21.78 -16.61
N ALA A 345 -29.15 21.03 -17.70
CA ALA A 345 -29.32 19.59 -17.74
C ALA A 345 -27.96 18.90 -17.54
N GLY A 346 -27.84 18.09 -16.48
CA GLY A 346 -26.86 17.01 -16.43
C GLY A 346 -25.75 17.07 -15.37
N GLU A 347 -25.85 17.85 -14.30
CA GLU A 347 -24.94 17.67 -13.16
C GLU A 347 -25.34 16.44 -12.34
N SER A 348 -24.42 15.49 -12.19
CA SER A 348 -24.63 14.31 -11.37
C SER A 348 -24.75 14.72 -9.88
N ASP A 349 -25.79 14.24 -9.18
CA ASP A 349 -26.13 14.58 -7.77
C ASP A 349 -25.14 13.95 -6.74
N TYR A 350 -23.95 13.55 -7.20
CA TYR A 350 -22.99 12.73 -6.48
C TYR A 350 -21.76 13.53 -6.04
N ASP A 351 -21.21 13.16 -4.89
CA ASP A 351 -19.90 13.65 -4.44
C ASP A 351 -18.77 12.83 -5.06
N GLU A 352 -18.10 13.41 -6.05
CA GLU A 352 -16.97 12.77 -6.75
C GLU A 352 -15.74 12.60 -5.85
N ARG A 353 -15.69 13.29 -4.69
CA ARG A 353 -14.63 13.14 -3.67
C ARG A 353 -14.92 12.03 -2.66
N HIS A 354 -16.10 11.41 -2.71
CA HIS A 354 -16.52 10.35 -1.76
C HIS A 354 -16.36 10.74 -0.27
N GLY A 355 -16.59 12.01 0.06
CA GLY A 355 -16.45 12.52 1.42
C GLY A 355 -15.02 12.90 1.83
N LYS A 356 -14.02 12.73 0.97
CA LYS A 356 -12.61 13.07 1.24
C LYS A 356 -12.31 14.56 1.06
N SER A 357 -12.96 15.39 1.86
CA SER A 357 -12.94 16.85 1.71
C SER A 357 -11.58 17.50 1.98
N SER A 358 -10.78 16.95 2.89
CA SER A 358 -9.48 17.42 3.32
C SER A 358 -8.39 17.15 2.27
N GLU A 359 -8.59 16.12 1.45
CA GLU A 359 -7.62 15.56 0.50
C GLU A 359 -6.33 15.02 1.16
N LEU A 360 -6.29 14.96 2.49
CA LEU A 360 -5.21 14.35 3.28
C LEU A 360 -5.30 12.82 3.20
N ASP A 361 -4.16 12.15 3.03
CA ASP A 361 -4.11 10.69 3.02
C ASP A 361 -2.68 10.16 3.27
N VAL A 362 -2.56 9.12 4.10
CA VAL A 362 -1.29 8.40 4.29
C VAL A 362 -0.76 7.77 2.99
N ALA A 363 -1.62 7.58 1.98
CA ALA A 363 -1.25 7.17 0.63
C ALA A 363 -0.17 8.07 0.01
N VAL A 364 -0.08 9.35 0.39
CA VAL A 364 1.00 10.25 -0.04
C VAL A 364 2.35 9.77 0.49
N VAL A 365 2.40 9.36 1.76
CA VAL A 365 3.59 8.78 2.39
C VAL A 365 3.92 7.42 1.75
N LEU A 366 2.92 6.54 1.64
CA LEU A 366 3.08 5.22 1.03
C LEU A 366 3.55 5.32 -0.42
N ALA A 367 3.11 6.32 -1.18
CA ALA A 367 3.49 6.52 -2.58
C ALA A 367 5.00 6.64 -2.73
N VAL A 368 5.66 7.45 -1.90
CA VAL A 368 7.12 7.65 -1.98
C VAL A 368 7.88 6.41 -1.55
N LEU A 369 7.40 5.73 -0.50
CA LEU A 369 8.01 4.50 0.00
C LEU A 369 7.92 3.36 -1.02
N HIS A 370 6.78 3.28 -1.72
CA HIS A 370 6.49 2.17 -2.63
C HIS A 370 6.96 2.42 -4.06
N ALA A 371 6.94 3.68 -4.50
CA ALA A 371 7.37 4.05 -5.83
C ALA A 371 8.89 4.16 -5.94
N GLY A 372 9.67 4.21 -4.86
CA GLY A 372 11.12 4.06 -4.97
C GLY A 372 11.90 4.94 -4.00
N ARG A 373 12.23 4.34 -2.85
CA ARG A 373 13.05 4.92 -1.77
C ARG A 373 14.42 5.45 -2.22
N GLU A 374 14.97 4.94 -3.32
CA GLU A 374 16.27 5.37 -3.85
C GLU A 374 16.18 6.56 -4.82
N SER A 375 14.97 7.02 -5.15
CA SER A 375 14.75 8.14 -6.07
C SER A 375 14.82 9.50 -5.36
N SER A 376 14.82 10.59 -6.14
CA SER A 376 14.75 11.95 -5.63
C SER A 376 13.45 12.26 -4.86
N TRP A 377 12.39 11.47 -5.04
CA TRP A 377 11.10 11.69 -4.36
C TRP A 377 11.15 11.45 -2.86
N ALA A 378 12.10 10.61 -2.41
CA ALA A 378 12.29 10.27 -1.01
C ALA A 378 13.36 11.12 -0.31
N ARG A 379 14.01 12.06 -1.02
CA ARG A 379 15.15 12.82 -0.50
C ARG A 379 14.79 14.31 -0.32
N LEU A 380 15.12 14.87 0.84
CA LEU A 380 15.21 16.30 1.09
C LEU A 380 16.48 16.91 0.48
N THR A 381 17.55 16.13 0.37
CA THR A 381 18.86 16.65 -0.04
C THR A 381 19.09 16.60 -1.54
N THR A 382 19.88 17.55 -2.06
CA THR A 382 20.30 17.57 -3.47
C THR A 382 21.67 16.88 -3.62
N SER A 383 21.74 15.57 -3.92
CA SER A 383 23.03 14.84 -4.07
C SER A 383 23.10 13.92 -5.31
N HIS A 384 24.33 13.58 -5.72
CA HIS A 384 24.79 13.09 -7.04
C HIS A 384 24.08 11.84 -7.62
N ASP A 385 23.37 11.05 -6.81
CA ASP A 385 22.73 9.80 -7.27
C ASP A 385 21.21 9.93 -7.46
N ALA A 386 20.66 11.16 -7.42
CA ALA A 386 19.34 11.43 -7.96
C ALA A 386 19.37 11.09 -9.47
N VAL A 387 18.85 9.92 -9.82
CA VAL A 387 18.78 9.36 -11.17
C VAL A 387 18.45 10.44 -12.20
N ARG A 388 19.47 10.93 -12.93
CA ARG A 388 19.40 11.60 -14.25
C ARG A 388 18.24 12.57 -14.52
N ASP A 389 17.65 13.22 -13.52
CA ASP A 389 16.78 14.37 -13.72
C ASP A 389 17.66 15.60 -13.51
N SER A 390 17.98 16.29 -14.59
CA SER A 390 18.83 17.49 -14.61
C SER A 390 18.20 18.71 -13.95
N ASP A 391 17.05 18.54 -13.29
CA ASP A 391 16.32 19.57 -12.58
C ASP A 391 16.41 19.30 -11.07
N ARG A 392 16.47 20.38 -10.28
CA ARG A 392 16.53 20.34 -8.80
C ARG A 392 15.59 19.26 -8.27
N PRO A 393 15.98 18.46 -7.25
CA PRO A 393 15.12 17.41 -6.73
C PRO A 393 13.77 18.04 -6.46
N PHE A 394 12.77 17.48 -7.13
CA PHE A 394 11.39 17.86 -6.99
C PHE A 394 11.10 17.98 -5.48
N GLU A 395 10.56 19.13 -5.03
CA GLU A 395 10.29 19.60 -3.65
C GLU A 395 9.46 18.62 -2.78
N THR A 396 9.64 17.31 -2.91
CA THR A 396 8.58 16.33 -2.65
C THR A 396 8.66 15.75 -1.27
N ALA A 397 9.86 15.40 -0.80
CA ALA A 397 10.00 14.86 0.55
C ALA A 397 9.54 15.90 1.59
N GLU A 398 9.79 17.20 1.38
CA GLU A 398 9.24 18.25 2.24
C GLU A 398 7.72 18.42 2.09
N LYS A 399 7.16 18.28 0.88
CA LYS A 399 5.70 18.31 0.65
C LYS A 399 5.00 17.10 1.28
N VAL A 400 5.63 15.93 1.22
CA VAL A 400 5.16 14.68 1.86
C VAL A 400 5.26 14.82 3.38
N LEU A 401 6.37 15.36 3.90
CA LEU A 401 6.53 15.65 5.33
C LEU A 401 5.50 16.68 5.82
N SER A 402 5.24 17.73 5.04
CA SER A 402 4.16 18.69 5.32
C SER A 402 2.80 18.00 5.37
N THR A 403 2.51 17.13 4.41
CA THR A 403 1.26 16.36 4.38
C THR A 403 1.15 15.43 5.60
N LEU A 404 2.25 14.76 5.98
CA LEU A 404 2.32 13.94 7.19
C LEU A 404 2.10 14.78 8.46
N ALA A 405 2.65 16.00 8.53
CA ALA A 405 2.41 16.92 9.64
C ALA A 405 0.92 17.25 9.78
N HIS A 406 0.24 17.58 8.68
CA HIS A 406 -1.20 17.83 8.68
C HIS A 406 -2.03 16.59 9.04
N LEU A 407 -1.62 15.41 8.58
CA LEU A 407 -2.24 14.14 8.98
C LEU A 407 -2.09 13.85 10.47
N VAL A 408 -0.90 14.08 11.04
CA VAL A 408 -0.63 13.90 12.47
C VAL A 408 -1.53 14.82 13.31
N GLU A 409 -1.66 16.09 12.92
CA GLU A 409 -2.54 17.03 13.62
C GLU A 409 -4.01 16.62 13.49
N ALA A 410 -4.49 16.26 12.30
CA ALA A 410 -5.87 15.80 12.11
C ALA A 410 -6.18 14.53 12.93
N MET A 411 -5.28 13.53 12.90
CA MET A 411 -5.49 12.25 13.59
C MET A 411 -5.34 12.36 15.11
N ALA A 412 -4.65 13.39 15.63
CA ALA A 412 -4.56 13.66 17.06
C ALA A 412 -5.94 13.87 17.70
N ASP A 413 -6.87 14.50 16.97
CA ASP A 413 -8.21 14.82 17.46
C ASP A 413 -9.26 13.74 17.11
N ILE A 414 -9.04 12.99 16.02
CA ILE A 414 -10.04 12.03 15.53
C ILE A 414 -10.11 10.79 16.42
N TYR A 415 -8.97 10.23 16.82
CA TYR A 415 -8.95 8.97 17.59
C TYR A 415 -8.84 9.22 19.09
N PRO A 416 -9.79 8.74 19.92
CA PRO A 416 -9.69 8.90 21.37
C PRO A 416 -8.39 8.39 21.99
N LEU A 417 -7.79 7.33 21.44
CA LEU A 417 -6.51 6.81 21.94
C LEU A 417 -5.32 7.78 21.76
N ASN A 418 -5.49 8.82 20.95
CA ASN A 418 -4.48 9.85 20.71
C ASN A 418 -4.54 11.01 21.71
N GLU A 419 -5.54 11.04 22.59
CA GLU A 419 -5.71 12.11 23.57
C GLU A 419 -4.42 12.34 24.38
N GLY A 420 -3.95 13.59 24.37
CA GLY A 420 -2.76 14.03 25.12
C GLY A 420 -1.40 13.64 24.52
N ARG A 421 -1.33 12.87 23.43
CA ARG A 421 -0.05 12.46 22.81
C ARG A 421 0.79 13.65 22.31
N ARG A 422 0.14 14.68 21.76
CA ARG A 422 0.80 15.89 21.24
C ARG A 422 1.15 16.94 22.31
N ALA A 423 0.87 16.69 23.59
CA ALA A 423 1.07 17.67 24.67
C ALA A 423 2.53 17.80 25.18
N GLY A 424 3.54 17.33 24.44
CA GLY A 424 4.97 17.49 24.78
C GLY A 424 5.56 16.42 25.71
N GLY A 425 4.94 15.24 25.80
CA GLY A 425 5.45 14.08 26.54
C GLY A 425 6.27 13.08 25.68
N LYS A 426 6.69 11.95 26.28
CA LYS A 426 7.43 10.87 25.59
C LYS A 426 6.65 10.14 24.48
N LYS A 427 5.35 10.41 24.32
CA LYS A 427 4.45 9.76 23.35
C LYS A 427 3.98 10.75 22.29
N SER A 428 4.91 11.42 21.60
CA SER A 428 4.61 12.50 20.65
C SER A 428 3.98 12.02 19.32
N ALA A 429 4.17 10.75 18.97
CA ALA A 429 3.54 10.12 17.81
C ALA A 429 2.10 9.71 18.11
N VAL A 430 1.20 9.97 17.15
CA VAL A 430 -0.21 9.59 17.18
C VAL A 430 -0.44 8.34 16.35
N ALA A 431 -1.46 7.56 16.64
CA ALA A 431 -1.92 6.52 15.73
C ALA A 431 -2.52 7.15 14.48
N LEU A 432 -2.17 6.60 13.31
CA LEU A 432 -2.63 7.05 12.00
C LEU A 432 -3.59 6.02 11.39
N GLY A 433 -4.61 6.50 10.68
CA GLY A 433 -5.44 5.69 9.78
C GLY A 433 -5.16 6.04 8.32
N ARG A 434 -6.10 5.76 7.41
CA ARG A 434 -5.97 6.08 5.98
C ARG A 434 -6.06 7.59 5.73
N TYR A 435 -7.20 8.18 6.03
CA TYR A 435 -7.49 9.61 5.85
C TYR A 435 -8.55 10.11 6.86
N PRO A 436 -8.63 11.43 7.14
CA PRO A 436 -9.46 11.97 8.23
C PRO A 436 -10.96 11.66 8.15
N GLU A 437 -11.53 11.66 6.94
CA GLU A 437 -12.96 11.44 6.70
C GLU A 437 -13.35 9.98 6.52
N ASP A 438 -12.40 9.06 6.76
CA ASP A 438 -12.63 7.63 6.63
C ASP A 438 -13.81 7.18 7.52
N LYS A 439 -14.61 6.25 6.99
CA LYS A 439 -15.73 5.61 7.68
C LYS A 439 -15.62 4.09 7.67
N TYR A 440 -14.64 3.53 6.97
CA TYR A 440 -14.46 2.09 6.94
C TYR A 440 -13.97 1.62 8.30
N ASP A 441 -14.71 0.67 8.87
CA ASP A 441 -14.48 0.15 10.20
C ASP A 441 -13.84 -1.25 10.19
N GLY A 442 -13.38 -1.70 9.02
CA GLY A 442 -12.81 -3.03 8.82
C GLY A 442 -13.82 -4.08 8.37
N VAL A 443 -15.12 -3.76 8.38
CA VAL A 443 -16.19 -4.63 7.85
C VAL A 443 -17.15 -3.83 6.97
N GLY A 444 -17.64 -2.70 7.49
CA GLY A 444 -18.60 -1.82 6.84
C GLY A 444 -18.20 -0.34 6.97
N MET A 445 -19.15 0.56 6.68
CA MET A 445 -18.92 2.01 6.63
C MET A 445 -19.60 2.70 7.81
N THR A 446 -18.99 2.64 8.99
CA THR A 446 -19.49 3.29 10.21
C THR A 446 -18.55 4.38 10.73
N ILE A 447 -17.36 4.00 11.17
CA ILE A 447 -16.42 4.86 11.88
C ILE A 447 -14.99 4.38 11.66
N ALA A 448 -14.08 5.28 11.27
CA ALA A 448 -12.69 4.91 11.01
C ALA A 448 -11.90 4.51 12.24
N HIS A 449 -10.86 3.72 11.98
CA HIS A 449 -9.87 3.26 12.94
C HIS A 449 -8.45 3.51 12.44
N PRO A 450 -7.47 3.51 13.35
CA PRO A 450 -6.07 3.46 12.97
C PRO A 450 -5.67 2.16 12.27
N TRP A 451 -4.65 2.24 11.42
CA TRP A 451 -4.11 1.15 10.61
C TRP A 451 -2.65 0.89 10.98
N TYR A 452 -2.27 -0.38 11.17
CA TYR A 452 -0.89 -0.72 11.50
C TYR A 452 0.09 -0.30 10.39
N LEU A 453 -0.28 -0.51 9.13
CA LEU A 453 0.54 -0.13 7.98
C LEU A 453 0.71 1.40 7.85
N ALA A 454 -0.24 2.20 8.33
CA ALA A 454 -0.15 3.66 8.29
C ALA A 454 0.87 4.17 9.31
N CYS A 455 0.83 3.63 10.54
CA CYS A 455 1.85 3.91 11.56
C CYS A 455 3.24 3.43 11.11
N ALA A 456 3.35 2.22 10.56
CA ALA A 456 4.61 1.68 10.08
C ALA A 456 5.17 2.50 8.90
N GLY A 457 4.32 2.91 7.95
CA GLY A 457 4.71 3.77 6.83
C GLY A 457 5.22 5.14 7.28
N ALA A 458 4.58 5.77 8.27
CA ALA A 458 5.07 7.04 8.83
C ALA A 458 6.43 6.86 9.52
N ALA A 459 6.61 5.79 10.31
CA ALA A 459 7.90 5.48 10.93
C ALA A 459 9.00 5.29 9.87
N GLU A 460 8.73 4.45 8.87
CA GLU A 460 9.64 4.17 7.78
C GLU A 460 10.08 5.42 7.03
N PHE A 461 9.13 6.29 6.66
CA PHE A 461 9.44 7.55 5.98
C PHE A 461 10.35 8.45 6.81
N LEU A 462 10.12 8.53 8.12
CA LEU A 462 10.96 9.32 9.01
C LEU A 462 12.36 8.72 9.21
N TYR A 463 12.51 7.39 9.22
CA TYR A 463 13.84 6.77 9.24
C TYR A 463 14.61 7.05 7.95
N VAL A 464 13.97 6.94 6.79
CA VAL A 464 14.57 7.33 5.50
C VAL A 464 14.99 8.81 5.51
N LEU A 465 14.16 9.67 6.13
CA LEU A 465 14.48 11.09 6.30
C LEU A 465 15.73 11.31 7.17
N VAL A 466 15.85 10.57 8.28
CA VAL A 466 17.02 10.60 9.15
C VAL A 466 18.28 10.20 8.39
N GLU A 467 18.21 9.14 7.58
CA GLU A 467 19.33 8.71 6.73
C GLU A 467 19.75 9.79 5.74
N ASP A 468 18.78 10.39 5.03
CA ASP A 468 19.06 11.43 4.03
C ASP A 468 19.66 12.69 4.67
N VAL A 469 19.11 13.15 5.80
CA VAL A 469 19.66 14.31 6.53
C VAL A 469 21.04 13.99 7.10
N ALA A 470 21.26 12.78 7.64
CA ALA A 470 22.56 12.36 8.18
C ALA A 470 23.65 12.31 7.09
N SER A 471 23.29 12.01 5.85
CA SER A 471 24.22 11.97 4.71
C SER A 471 24.89 13.33 4.42
N LEU A 472 24.27 14.45 4.84
CA LEU A 472 24.85 15.80 4.69
C LEU A 472 26.21 15.94 5.40
N ALA A 473 26.37 15.27 6.55
CA ALA A 473 27.62 15.30 7.32
C ALA A 473 28.78 14.54 6.63
N GLU A 474 28.47 13.68 5.66
CA GLU A 474 29.44 12.82 4.97
C GLU A 474 30.06 13.47 3.72
N THR A 475 29.67 14.71 3.40
CA THR A 475 30.11 15.40 2.19
C THR A 475 31.63 15.61 2.16
N ASN A 476 32.29 14.96 1.19
CA ASN A 476 33.60 15.36 0.68
C ASN A 476 33.44 16.58 -0.24
N ALA A 477 34.51 17.33 -0.48
CA ALA A 477 34.52 18.54 -1.33
C ALA A 477 33.92 18.34 -2.74
N GLN A 478 33.74 17.09 -3.18
CA GLN A 478 33.18 16.69 -4.47
C GLN A 478 31.64 16.50 -4.49
N THR A 479 30.94 16.26 -3.37
CA THR A 479 29.51 15.84 -3.40
C THR A 479 28.47 16.91 -3.04
N ARG A 480 28.88 18.12 -2.57
CA ARG A 480 28.04 19.34 -2.36
C ARG A 480 26.56 19.13 -1.97
N SER A 481 26.24 18.12 -1.17
CA SER A 481 24.86 17.86 -0.76
C SER A 481 24.45 18.94 0.24
N THR A 482 23.38 19.65 -0.05
CA THR A 482 22.88 20.73 0.81
C THR A 482 21.39 20.59 1.03
N LEU A 483 20.94 20.95 2.24
CA LEU A 483 19.53 21.08 2.57
C LEU A 483 19.19 22.54 2.80
N VAL A 484 18.39 23.12 1.90
CA VAL A 484 17.83 24.44 2.08
C VAL A 484 16.56 24.31 2.92
N VAL A 485 16.49 25.05 4.02
CA VAL A 485 15.31 25.09 4.89
C VAL A 485 14.24 25.94 4.21
N THR A 486 13.29 25.34 3.50
CA THR A 486 12.17 26.07 2.90
C THR A 486 11.14 26.48 3.96
N PRO A 487 10.21 27.42 3.68
CA PRO A 487 9.09 27.70 4.59
C PRO A 487 8.23 26.47 4.90
N ILE A 488 8.02 25.59 3.90
CA ILE A 488 7.24 24.35 4.04
C ILE A 488 7.97 23.40 4.99
N LEU A 489 9.26 23.14 4.75
CA LEU A 489 10.07 22.27 5.59
C LEU A 489 10.17 22.80 7.02
N HIS A 490 10.40 24.10 7.19
CA HIS A 490 10.44 24.74 8.50
C HIS A 490 9.12 24.54 9.27
N SER A 491 7.99 24.82 8.62
CA SER A 491 6.65 24.66 9.22
C SER A 491 6.37 23.22 9.61
N ALA A 492 6.64 22.27 8.70
CA ALA A 492 6.43 20.85 8.92
C ALA A 492 7.28 20.32 10.09
N LEU A 493 8.56 20.67 10.15
CA LEU A 493 9.45 20.27 11.25
C LEU A 493 9.04 20.91 12.57
N THR A 494 8.67 22.18 12.58
CA THR A 494 8.18 22.88 13.78
C THR A 494 6.90 22.23 14.32
N SER A 495 5.98 21.88 13.43
CA SER A 495 4.74 21.18 13.78
C SER A 495 5.05 19.80 14.35
N LEU A 496 5.81 18.96 13.65
CA LEU A 496 6.07 17.58 14.06
C LEU A 496 6.92 17.49 15.34
N LEU A 497 7.86 18.42 15.54
CA LEU A 497 8.87 18.39 16.60
C LEU A 497 8.79 19.64 17.51
N PRO A 498 7.67 19.87 18.21
CA PRO A 498 7.47 21.08 19.00
C PRO A 498 8.40 21.17 20.23
N ALA A 499 9.09 20.08 20.56
CA ALA A 499 10.00 19.98 21.71
C ALA A 499 11.47 20.24 21.37
N LEU A 500 11.80 20.65 20.13
CA LEU A 500 13.16 21.07 19.78
C LEU A 500 13.58 22.29 20.63
N ALA A 501 14.70 22.15 21.34
CA ALA A 501 15.31 23.18 22.17
C ALA A 501 16.08 24.21 21.32
N SER A 502 16.80 23.76 20.30
CA SER A 502 17.50 24.65 19.37
C SER A 502 16.58 25.10 18.24
N PRO A 503 16.53 26.40 17.90
CA PRO A 503 15.70 26.87 16.79
C PRO A 503 16.23 26.36 15.45
N LEU A 504 15.31 26.03 14.55
CA LEU A 504 15.64 25.76 13.14
C LEU A 504 16.20 27.03 12.48
N PRO A 505 17.09 26.90 11.47
CA PRO A 505 17.54 28.04 10.68
C PRO A 505 16.36 28.74 10.00
N SER A 506 16.44 30.07 9.84
CA SER A 506 15.41 30.84 9.15
C SER A 506 15.16 30.30 7.74
N PRO A 507 13.90 30.31 7.24
CA PRO A 507 13.59 29.89 5.88
C PRO A 507 14.49 30.57 4.82
N GLY A 508 14.95 29.79 3.84
CA GLY A 508 15.92 30.18 2.82
C GLY A 508 17.38 29.94 3.20
N SER A 509 17.66 29.59 4.46
CA SER A 509 19.01 29.26 4.92
C SER A 509 19.37 27.80 4.62
N VAL A 510 20.66 27.49 4.56
CA VAL A 510 21.15 26.11 4.47
C VAL A 510 21.31 25.54 5.87
N LEU A 511 20.79 24.32 6.10
CA LEU A 511 21.08 23.56 7.31
C LEU A 511 22.46 22.91 7.17
N HIS A 512 23.38 23.27 8.06
CA HIS A 512 24.73 22.72 8.10
C HIS A 512 24.88 21.68 9.21
N ALA A 513 25.73 20.67 8.99
CA ALA A 513 26.08 19.69 10.01
C ALA A 513 26.75 20.30 11.26
N SER A 514 27.25 21.54 11.16
CA SER A 514 27.80 22.32 12.26
C SER A 514 26.75 23.08 13.09
N ASP A 515 25.51 23.16 12.61
CA ASP A 515 24.46 23.90 13.30
C ASP A 515 24.07 23.17 14.59
N PRO A 516 23.88 23.87 15.73
CA PRO A 516 23.55 23.22 17.01
C PRO A 516 22.29 22.34 16.95
N VAL A 517 21.31 22.75 16.14
CA VAL A 517 20.05 22.03 15.93
C VAL A 517 20.22 20.77 15.09
N TYR A 518 21.30 20.62 14.32
CA TYR A 518 21.47 19.49 13.40
C TYR A 518 21.45 18.10 14.08
N PRO A 519 22.31 17.82 15.09
CA PRO A 519 22.24 16.54 15.80
C PRO A 519 20.93 16.38 16.57
N GLU A 520 20.38 17.47 17.11
CA GLU A 520 19.11 17.45 17.84
C GLU A 520 17.93 17.07 16.93
N LEU A 521 17.87 17.65 15.73
CA LEU A 521 16.87 17.36 14.71
C LEU A 521 16.90 15.89 14.30
N LEU A 522 18.09 15.35 14.04
CA LEU A 522 18.27 13.95 13.67
C LEU A 522 17.76 13.00 14.76
N HIS A 523 18.09 13.27 16.03
CA HIS A 523 17.58 12.50 17.16
C HIS A 523 16.07 12.66 17.33
N ALA A 524 15.53 13.87 17.21
CA ALA A 524 14.10 14.13 17.38
C ALA A 524 13.25 13.46 16.28
N LEU A 525 13.72 13.44 15.03
CA LEU A 525 13.08 12.70 13.93
C LEU A 525 13.09 11.19 14.19
N PHE A 526 14.23 10.64 14.65
CA PHE A 526 14.35 9.23 14.98
C PHE A 526 13.43 8.84 16.14
N GLU A 527 13.35 9.65 17.20
CA GLU A 527 12.45 9.42 18.34
C GLU A 527 10.97 9.52 17.94
N LEU A 528 10.62 10.44 17.03
CA LEU A 528 9.26 10.50 16.48
C LEU A 528 8.91 9.24 15.68
N ALA A 529 9.85 8.72 14.89
CA ALA A 529 9.71 7.47 14.15
C ALA A 529 9.56 6.26 15.10
N ASP A 530 10.39 6.18 16.14
CA ASP A 530 10.28 5.18 17.23
C ASP A 530 8.92 5.28 17.93
N GLY A 531 8.38 6.49 18.07
CA GLY A 531 7.04 6.73 18.60
C GLY A 531 5.93 6.04 17.80
N PHE A 532 6.00 6.06 16.47
CA PHE A 532 5.02 5.36 15.62
C PHE A 532 5.13 3.84 15.73
N LEU A 533 6.36 3.29 15.84
CA LEU A 533 6.54 1.86 16.16
C LEU A 533 6.08 1.54 17.59
N GLY A 534 6.21 2.47 18.52
CA GLY A 534 5.67 2.39 19.88
C GLY A 534 4.14 2.33 19.90
N VAL A 535 3.45 3.06 19.03
CA VAL A 535 1.99 2.91 18.84
C VAL A 535 1.66 1.47 18.40
N ILE A 536 2.42 0.90 17.46
CA ILE A 536 2.22 -0.50 17.05
C ILE A 536 2.44 -1.43 18.23
N GLN A 537 3.49 -1.22 19.03
CA GLN A 537 3.75 -2.01 20.23
C GLN A 537 2.57 -1.96 21.21
N GLU A 538 2.04 -0.76 21.50
CA GLU A 538 0.94 -0.56 22.45
C GLU A 538 -0.33 -1.32 22.07
N TYR A 539 -0.58 -1.47 20.77
CA TYR A 539 -1.81 -2.06 20.25
C TYR A 539 -1.61 -3.34 19.45
N VAL A 540 -0.45 -4.00 19.57
CA VAL A 540 -0.20 -5.29 18.95
C VAL A 540 -1.08 -6.37 19.58
N GLY A 541 -1.54 -7.35 18.80
CA GLY A 541 -2.24 -8.51 19.35
C GLY A 541 -1.33 -9.40 20.21
N VAL A 542 -1.92 -10.19 21.13
CA VAL A 542 -1.22 -11.01 22.13
C VAL A 542 -0.11 -11.89 21.54
N ASP A 543 -0.32 -12.42 20.34
CA ASP A 543 0.62 -13.32 19.65
C ASP A 543 1.42 -12.61 18.54
N GLY A 544 1.64 -11.29 18.69
CA GLY A 544 2.27 -10.46 17.66
C GLY A 544 1.38 -10.25 16.43
N ALA A 545 0.07 -10.45 16.56
CA ALA A 545 -0.86 -10.31 15.46
C ALA A 545 -1.01 -8.84 15.04
N LEU A 546 -0.85 -8.58 13.74
CA LEU A 546 -1.14 -7.29 13.12
C LEU A 546 -2.33 -7.49 12.18
N SER A 547 -3.48 -6.97 12.57
CA SER A 547 -4.66 -6.96 11.69
C SER A 547 -4.55 -5.83 10.67
N GLU A 548 -5.60 -5.57 9.92
CA GLU A 548 -5.72 -4.36 9.10
C GLU A 548 -5.74 -3.12 9.99
N GLN A 549 -6.60 -3.14 11.01
CA GLN A 549 -6.88 -2.01 11.89
C GLN A 549 -6.75 -2.39 13.36
N PHE A 550 -6.80 -1.39 14.24
CA PHE A 550 -6.95 -1.60 15.68
C PHE A 550 -7.95 -0.63 16.31
N GLU A 551 -8.46 -0.96 17.50
CA GLU A 551 -9.53 -0.19 18.13
C GLU A 551 -9.13 1.27 18.38
N ARG A 552 -9.94 2.22 17.89
CA ARG A 552 -9.68 3.67 17.96
C ARG A 552 -9.71 4.24 19.38
N THR A 553 -10.30 3.51 20.31
CA THR A 553 -10.34 3.83 21.75
C THR A 553 -9.11 3.30 22.49
N GLY A 554 -8.33 2.42 21.86
CA GLY A 554 -7.23 1.70 22.51
C GLY A 554 -7.67 0.60 23.47
N ALA A 555 -8.98 0.34 23.59
CA ALA A 555 -9.53 -0.70 24.45
C ALA A 555 -9.97 -1.93 23.61
N PRO A 556 -9.54 -3.16 23.96
CA PRO A 556 -10.08 -4.37 23.35
C PRO A 556 -11.61 -4.45 23.52
N ARG A 557 -12.29 -4.95 22.49
CA ARG A 557 -13.74 -5.25 22.53
C ARG A 557 -14.04 -6.58 21.87
N GLY A 558 -15.20 -7.15 22.20
CA GLY A 558 -15.80 -8.25 21.44
C GLY A 558 -16.42 -7.78 20.12
N SER A 559 -17.03 -8.70 19.40
CA SER A 559 -17.82 -8.42 18.20
C SER A 559 -19.20 -7.84 18.51
N GLU A 560 -19.71 -7.09 17.54
CA GLU A 560 -21.13 -6.70 17.47
C GLU A 560 -21.91 -7.68 16.58
N TRP A 561 -23.24 -7.65 16.68
CA TRP A 561 -24.09 -8.46 15.79
C TRP A 561 -23.96 -7.96 14.35
N HIS A 562 -23.39 -8.80 13.49
CA HIS A 562 -23.44 -8.65 12.04
C HIS A 562 -24.55 -9.54 11.45
N GLU A 563 -25.03 -9.21 10.25
CA GLU A 563 -26.15 -9.94 9.62
C GLU A 563 -25.86 -11.45 9.57
N GLY A 564 -26.81 -12.28 10.01
CA GLY A 564 -26.64 -13.74 10.11
C GLY A 564 -25.88 -14.25 11.35
N GLY A 565 -25.42 -13.38 12.25
CA GLY A 565 -24.79 -13.79 13.51
C GLY A 565 -23.32 -14.20 13.40
N VAL A 566 -22.65 -13.74 12.35
CA VAL A 566 -21.24 -14.03 12.09
C VAL A 566 -20.36 -13.07 12.90
N LEU A 567 -19.24 -13.59 13.40
CA LEU A 567 -18.23 -12.81 14.13
C LEU A 567 -17.12 -12.38 13.19
N GLU A 568 -16.61 -11.17 13.42
CA GLU A 568 -15.38 -10.65 12.83
C GLU A 568 -14.22 -11.63 13.05
N ASP A 569 -13.45 -11.93 12.01
CA ASP A 569 -12.35 -12.91 12.12
C ASP A 569 -11.23 -12.44 13.06
N SER A 570 -11.03 -11.12 13.21
CA SER A 570 -10.11 -10.53 14.19
C SER A 570 -10.59 -10.68 15.65
N LYS A 571 -11.85 -11.05 15.89
CA LYS A 571 -12.43 -11.28 17.22
C LYS A 571 -12.59 -12.77 17.55
N LYS A 572 -12.03 -13.66 16.71
CA LYS A 572 -11.98 -15.10 16.95
C LYS A 572 -10.59 -15.51 17.42
N ASP A 573 -10.53 -16.37 18.43
CA ASP A 573 -9.29 -17.08 18.76
C ASP A 573 -8.90 -17.96 17.56
N PRO A 574 -7.69 -17.80 17.00
CA PRO A 574 -7.30 -18.46 15.76
C PRO A 574 -7.15 -19.98 15.89
N ARG A 575 -7.05 -20.52 17.12
CA ARG A 575 -6.87 -21.94 17.39
C ARG A 575 -8.18 -22.66 17.66
N THR A 576 -9.09 -22.00 18.37
CA THR A 576 -10.33 -22.59 18.87
C THR A 576 -11.58 -22.07 18.15
N GLY A 577 -11.47 -20.94 17.44
CA GLY A 577 -12.60 -20.23 16.84
C GLY A 577 -13.51 -19.54 17.87
N ALA A 578 -13.14 -19.53 19.16
CA ALA A 578 -13.93 -18.94 20.23
C ALA A 578 -13.98 -17.41 20.12
N HIS A 579 -15.07 -16.81 20.59
CA HIS A 579 -15.22 -15.36 20.67
C HIS A 579 -14.31 -14.79 21.77
N VAL A 580 -13.47 -13.83 21.41
CA VAL A 580 -12.53 -13.18 22.34
C VAL A 580 -12.57 -11.67 22.20
N GLU A 581 -12.32 -10.97 23.31
CA GLU A 581 -11.98 -9.55 23.24
C GLU A 581 -10.66 -9.40 22.50
N ALA A 582 -10.58 -8.50 21.53
CA ALA A 582 -9.34 -8.26 20.81
C ALA A 582 -9.20 -6.77 20.45
N ILE A 583 -7.95 -6.32 20.41
CA ILE A 583 -7.60 -4.95 19.99
C ILE A 583 -7.59 -4.82 18.47
N GLY A 584 -7.32 -5.90 17.72
CA GLY A 584 -7.34 -5.91 16.27
C GLY A 584 -8.76 -5.78 15.72
N ARG A 585 -8.90 -5.10 14.59
CA ARG A 585 -10.17 -4.89 13.86
C ARG A 585 -9.94 -5.08 12.36
N GLY A 586 -11.01 -5.39 11.64
CA GLY A 586 -10.95 -5.72 10.21
C GLY A 586 -10.26 -7.06 9.94
N ALA A 587 -9.62 -7.16 8.78
CA ALA A 587 -8.96 -8.38 8.34
C ALA A 587 -7.82 -8.77 9.31
N ARG A 588 -7.88 -9.96 9.92
CA ARG A 588 -6.82 -10.44 10.82
C ARG A 588 -5.56 -10.78 10.02
N HIS A 589 -4.38 -10.68 10.64
CA HIS A 589 -3.12 -11.08 10.00
C HIS A 589 -2.96 -10.51 8.58
N LEU A 590 -3.20 -9.20 8.41
CA LEU A 590 -3.09 -8.57 7.10
C LEU A 590 -1.63 -8.61 6.64
N THR A 591 -1.37 -9.22 5.48
CA THR A 591 -0.01 -9.47 4.99
C THR A 591 0.77 -8.17 4.77
N TRP A 592 0.09 -7.12 4.30
CA TRP A 592 0.69 -5.80 4.12
C TRP A 592 1.05 -5.13 5.46
N SER A 593 0.26 -5.30 6.52
CA SER A 593 0.65 -4.80 7.86
C SER A 593 1.98 -5.38 8.33
N TYR A 594 2.23 -6.66 8.06
CA TYR A 594 3.52 -7.28 8.36
C TYR A 594 4.64 -6.76 7.47
N ALA A 595 4.41 -6.65 6.15
CA ALA A 595 5.41 -6.14 5.22
C ALA A 595 5.86 -4.72 5.59
N ALA A 596 4.90 -3.83 5.92
CA ALA A 596 5.18 -2.46 6.34
C ALA A 596 5.96 -2.40 7.67
N PHE A 597 5.61 -3.26 8.64
CA PHE A 597 6.35 -3.34 9.91
C PHE A 597 7.81 -3.80 9.69
N ILE A 598 8.01 -4.85 8.89
CA ILE A 598 9.34 -5.39 8.57
C ILE A 598 10.19 -4.30 7.91
N SER A 599 9.65 -3.61 6.91
CA SER A 599 10.40 -2.58 6.22
C SER A 599 10.72 -1.37 7.10
N ALA A 600 9.80 -0.95 7.98
CA ALA A 600 10.08 0.10 8.95
C ALA A 600 11.22 -0.27 9.93
N VAL A 601 11.25 -1.52 10.40
CA VAL A 601 12.33 -2.01 11.28
C VAL A 601 13.66 -2.10 10.55
N GLU A 602 13.66 -2.48 9.27
CA GLU A 602 14.87 -2.49 8.45
C GLU A 602 15.43 -1.07 8.25
N GLU A 603 14.59 -0.09 7.92
CA GLU A 603 15.04 1.30 7.77
C GLU A 603 15.48 1.90 9.12
N ARG A 604 14.82 1.54 10.23
CA ARG A 604 15.27 1.93 11.57
C ARG A 604 16.72 1.53 11.84
N ALA A 605 17.11 0.31 11.46
CA ALA A 605 18.47 -0.17 11.66
C ALA A 605 19.51 0.64 10.86
N LYS A 606 19.15 1.05 9.63
CA LYS A 606 20.00 1.91 8.80
C LYS A 606 20.09 3.33 9.35
N ALA A 607 18.97 3.93 9.72
CA ALA A 607 18.90 5.24 10.35
C ALA A 607 19.73 5.28 11.65
N LYS A 608 19.62 4.26 12.50
CA LYS A 608 20.44 4.14 13.72
C LYS A 608 21.94 4.10 13.40
N THR A 609 22.32 3.32 12.39
CA THR A 609 23.72 3.25 11.91
C THR A 609 24.20 4.62 11.41
N ALA A 610 23.37 5.35 10.66
CA ALA A 610 23.70 6.68 10.16
C ALA A 610 23.93 7.69 11.31
N LEU A 611 23.10 7.66 12.36
CA LEU A 611 23.29 8.48 13.57
C LEU A 611 24.60 8.17 14.29
N GLU A 612 24.91 6.89 14.49
CA GLU A 612 26.13 6.44 15.17
C GLU A 612 27.40 6.85 14.40
N GLN A 613 27.40 6.71 13.07
CA GLN A 613 28.51 7.13 12.22
C GLN A 613 28.73 8.65 12.25
N GLY A 614 27.65 9.44 12.24
CA GLY A 614 27.71 10.90 12.42
C GLY A 614 28.35 11.31 13.76
N ALA A 615 27.97 10.64 14.86
CA ALA A 615 28.49 10.91 16.20
C ALA A 615 29.99 10.58 16.35
N VAL A 616 30.48 9.50 15.73
CA VAL A 616 31.90 9.11 15.76
C VAL A 616 32.76 10.10 14.97
N LYS A 617 32.31 10.53 13.78
CA LYS A 617 33.04 11.52 12.96
C LYS A 617 33.08 12.90 13.63
N GLY A 618 32.03 13.30 14.34
CA GLY A 618 32.01 14.53 15.13
C GLY A 618 33.07 14.57 16.23
N LYS A 619 33.29 13.45 16.94
CA LYS A 619 34.32 13.34 17.99
C LYS A 619 35.77 13.32 17.48
N GLN A 620 36.01 13.00 16.21
CA GLN A 620 37.34 13.02 15.60
C GLN A 620 37.71 14.39 14.99
N ARG A 621 36.75 15.31 14.84
CA ARG A 621 36.95 16.66 14.29
C ARG A 621 37.08 17.77 15.35
N VAL A 622 36.82 17.46 16.62
CA VAL A 622 37.08 18.31 17.79
C VAL A 622 38.42 17.91 18.41
#